data_AF-A0A2D0PYK1-F1
#
_entry.id   AF-A0A2D0PYK1-F1
#
_cell.length_a   1.000
_cell.length_b   1.000
_cell.length_c   1.000
_cell.angle_alpha   90.00
_cell.angle_beta   90.00
_cell.angle_gamma   90.00
#
_symmetry.space_group_name_H-M   'P 1'
#
loop_
_entity.id
_entity.type
_entity.pdbx_description
1 polymer ?
#
loop_
_entity_poly.entity_id
_entity_poly.type
_entity_poly.pdbx_seq_one_letter_code
_entity_poly.pdbx_strand_id
1 'polypeptide(L)'
;MDEEITDGYSEPCGQCGSVCWGVTNGGQFFCKNCHNVIEFTPQDQTSDTEVESSAAFSDASCHSETGSMMGASSVSGYSSDGRSSVCSGSMDAECYFGQKDRKNLMTMPRTLAFCYLALLWVREAITLADLLRLVSKGHIPYVNAHALFPEDMKFFGKDAMIFRVESIPSYSNVHRDAASLAALIELPAFPPVTPDCLLHPALLTLRYLMDANLPDKLHALVREVIQKTSMGTDSFLTFDPTERKPRLPCYDLQAAALIVVCMKLLFRLDDNVEWKLAKKSDEKINEMDHGKSKTTKRGGKMFSLRKWFMVVQPALERARKKEQQATAMQQWKSETPIIPSLKHKTVVLKRRRVVEQLQSSFKALSGSAPEQQASTPSSFTFLWGDEDGADGPSLHHRCLDYLMMNKKRIWHFVNRKYWHTDLRRCHKRQCGDHFGELEPTLPRMYVWLLGLFSFMLGVEDAKLHGAVVQVEQGLLRKTGHKETPENLDE
;
A
#
# COMPACT_ATOMS: atom_id res chain seq x y z
N MET A 1 53.11 46.24 -11.23
CA MET A 1 51.65 46.08 -11.11
C MET A 1 51.25 44.60 -10.97
N ASP A 2 52.17 43.68 -10.68
CA ASP A 2 51.86 42.23 -10.65
C ASP A 2 51.98 41.59 -9.25
N GLU A 3 52.55 42.26 -8.25
CA GLU A 3 52.78 41.67 -6.92
C GLU A 3 51.62 41.91 -5.95
N GLU A 4 50.85 43.00 -6.10
CA GLU A 4 49.79 43.40 -5.16
C GLU A 4 48.49 42.59 -5.30
N ILE A 5 48.30 41.85 -6.41
CA ILE A 5 47.10 41.04 -6.69
C ILE A 5 47.31 39.55 -6.32
N THR A 6 48.58 39.11 -6.24
CA THR A 6 48.92 37.73 -5.84
C THR A 6 49.18 37.58 -4.35
N ASP A 7 49.23 38.69 -3.60
CA ASP A 7 49.60 38.73 -2.19
C ASP A 7 48.48 38.10 -1.33
N GLY A 8 48.55 36.78 -1.19
CA GLY A 8 47.54 35.96 -0.49
C GLY A 8 47.27 34.59 -1.11
N TYR A 9 47.69 34.31 -2.35
CA TYR A 9 47.49 33.00 -2.98
C TYR A 9 48.76 32.13 -2.90
N SER A 10 48.80 31.25 -1.90
CA SER A 10 49.94 30.37 -1.60
C SER A 10 49.71 28.89 -1.95
N GLU A 11 48.65 28.57 -2.71
CA GLU A 11 48.40 27.18 -3.11
C GLU A 11 49.43 26.71 -4.16
N PRO A 12 49.95 25.47 -4.05
CA PRO A 12 50.86 24.91 -5.03
C PRO A 12 50.13 24.60 -6.34
N CYS A 13 50.77 24.89 -7.47
CA CYS A 13 50.23 24.58 -8.78
C CYS A 13 49.94 23.08 -8.92
N GLY A 14 48.69 22.70 -9.24
CA GLY A 14 48.29 21.30 -9.42
C GLY A 14 49.00 20.53 -10.55
N GLN A 15 49.76 21.22 -11.40
CA GLN A 15 50.55 20.62 -12.49
C GLN A 15 52.03 20.41 -12.12
N CYS A 16 52.67 21.36 -11.44
CA CYS A 16 54.13 21.32 -11.18
C CYS A 16 54.55 21.55 -9.72
N GLY A 17 53.59 21.78 -8.80
CA GLY A 17 53.84 22.00 -7.38
C GLY A 17 54.44 23.35 -7.00
N SER A 18 54.79 24.21 -7.97
CA SER A 18 55.35 25.54 -7.71
C SER A 18 54.30 26.51 -7.16
N VAL A 19 54.70 27.35 -6.19
CA VAL A 19 53.88 28.43 -5.59
C VAL A 19 54.27 29.79 -6.19
N CYS A 20 54.55 29.82 -7.50
CA CYS A 20 54.91 31.04 -8.23
C CYS A 20 53.80 31.40 -9.22
N TRP A 21 52.95 32.35 -8.84
CA TRP A 21 51.80 32.79 -9.63
C TRP A 21 52.00 34.18 -10.24
N GLY A 22 51.35 34.41 -11.37
CA GLY A 22 51.19 35.72 -12.02
C GLY A 22 49.75 35.88 -12.49
N VAL A 23 49.35 37.11 -12.83
CA VAL A 23 47.99 37.42 -13.27
C VAL A 23 48.05 37.96 -14.70
N THR A 24 47.19 37.47 -15.58
CA THR A 24 47.07 37.98 -16.95
C THR A 24 46.29 39.30 -16.97
N ASN A 25 46.41 40.09 -18.04
CA ASN A 25 45.63 41.32 -18.22
C ASN A 25 44.09 41.09 -18.18
N GLY A 26 43.63 39.84 -18.34
CA GLY A 26 42.23 39.43 -18.21
C GLY A 26 41.80 38.95 -16.82
N GLY A 27 42.65 39.09 -15.79
CA GLY A 27 42.32 38.74 -14.40
C GLY A 27 42.44 37.25 -14.05
N GLN A 28 42.96 36.41 -14.95
CA GLN A 28 43.19 34.98 -14.69
C GLN A 28 44.58 34.76 -14.08
N PHE A 29 44.67 33.87 -13.10
CA PHE A 29 45.94 33.46 -12.49
C PHE A 29 46.62 32.41 -13.36
N PHE A 30 47.93 32.52 -13.54
CA PHE A 30 48.73 31.51 -14.23
C PHE A 30 50.02 31.21 -13.46
N CYS A 31 50.45 29.95 -13.51
CA CYS A 31 51.71 29.54 -12.91
C CYS A 31 52.87 30.06 -13.74
N LYS A 32 53.79 30.84 -13.15
CA LYS A 32 54.97 31.37 -13.85
C LYS A 32 55.97 30.28 -14.28
N ASN A 33 55.87 29.07 -13.72
CA ASN A 33 56.80 27.97 -14.00
C ASN A 33 56.32 27.05 -15.14
N CYS A 34 55.01 26.77 -15.23
CA CYS A 34 54.45 25.83 -16.23
C CYS A 34 53.32 26.42 -17.07
N HIS A 35 52.98 27.69 -16.89
CA HIS A 35 51.91 28.41 -17.59
C HIS A 35 50.51 27.81 -17.45
N ASN A 36 50.28 26.95 -16.45
CA ASN A 36 48.94 26.47 -16.14
C ASN A 36 48.06 27.62 -15.63
N VAL A 37 46.89 27.82 -16.26
CA VAL A 37 45.95 28.90 -15.95
C VAL A 37 44.82 28.37 -15.06
N ILE A 38 44.46 29.11 -14.02
CA ILE A 38 43.34 28.81 -13.13
C ILE A 38 42.41 30.02 -13.02
N GLU A 39 41.12 29.77 -12.83
CA GLU A 39 40.14 30.81 -12.52
C GLU A 39 39.99 30.89 -11.00
N PHE A 40 40.42 32.02 -10.41
CA PHE A 40 40.28 32.27 -8.97
C PHE A 40 38.99 33.04 -8.71
N THR A 41 38.10 32.47 -7.90
CA THR A 41 36.96 33.17 -7.29
C THR A 41 37.27 33.38 -5.81
N PRO A 42 37.37 34.63 -5.31
CA PRO A 42 37.62 34.87 -3.89
C PRO A 42 36.48 34.24 -3.05
N GLN A 43 36.82 33.29 -2.18
CA GLN A 43 35.92 32.84 -1.11
C GLN A 43 36.24 33.65 0.14
N ASP A 44 35.23 34.32 0.70
CA ASP A 44 35.29 34.99 2.00
C ASP A 44 35.75 34.00 3.08
N GLN A 45 36.80 34.40 3.79
CA GLN A 45 37.34 33.71 4.95
C GLN A 45 36.40 33.88 6.14
N THR A 46 35.84 32.78 6.66
CA THR A 46 35.43 32.71 8.06
C THR A 46 35.99 31.42 8.65
N SER A 47 36.92 31.61 9.59
CA SER A 47 37.53 30.61 10.45
C SER A 47 36.50 29.89 11.30
N ASP A 48 36.50 28.56 11.32
CA ASP A 48 35.89 27.79 12.40
C ASP A 48 36.88 26.74 12.93
N THR A 49 37.21 26.94 14.20
CA THR A 49 38.05 26.16 15.09
C THR A 49 37.53 24.74 15.29
N GLU A 50 38.41 23.75 15.17
CA GLU A 50 38.16 22.36 15.55
C GLU A 50 38.04 22.23 17.07
N VAL A 51 36.99 21.54 17.55
CA VAL A 51 36.95 20.96 18.89
C VAL A 51 36.48 19.53 18.77
N GLU A 52 37.41 18.59 18.99
CA GLU A 52 37.12 17.20 19.27
C GLU A 52 36.41 17.07 20.63
N SER A 53 35.33 16.29 20.69
CA SER A 53 34.94 15.63 21.93
C SER A 53 34.29 14.28 21.65
N SER A 54 34.79 13.31 22.37
CA SER A 54 34.50 11.88 22.33
C SER A 54 33.36 11.53 23.29
N ALA A 55 32.39 10.71 22.84
CA ALA A 55 31.58 9.89 23.74
C ALA A 55 30.88 8.72 23.02
N ALA A 56 31.34 7.53 23.37
CA ALA A 56 30.64 6.26 23.62
C ALA A 56 29.30 5.92 22.92
N PHE A 57 29.40 4.79 22.22
CA PHE A 57 28.45 3.77 21.79
C PHE A 57 27.35 3.42 22.80
N SER A 58 26.10 3.35 22.32
CA SER A 58 25.04 2.46 22.82
C SER A 58 23.96 2.24 21.75
N ASP A 59 23.57 0.97 21.60
CA ASP A 59 22.57 0.40 20.68
C ASP A 59 21.19 1.08 20.71
N ALA A 60 20.60 1.37 19.54
CA ALA A 60 19.21 1.04 19.17
C ALA A 60 18.73 1.69 17.85
N SER A 61 18.11 0.85 17.00
CA SER A 61 17.15 1.16 15.93
C SER A 61 17.67 1.81 14.62
N CYS A 62 17.40 1.10 13.53
CA CYS A 62 17.70 1.51 12.16
C CYS A 62 16.73 2.61 11.68
N HIS A 63 17.09 3.86 11.95
CA HIS A 63 16.54 5.01 11.23
C HIS A 63 17.54 5.42 10.15
N SER A 64 17.15 5.30 8.88
CA SER A 64 17.91 5.87 7.76
C SER A 64 17.80 7.39 7.81
N GLU A 65 18.88 8.04 8.24
CA GLU A 65 19.00 9.49 8.29
C GLU A 65 18.94 10.10 6.89
N THR A 66 17.85 10.82 6.61
CA THR A 66 17.87 11.87 5.59
C THR A 66 18.54 13.10 6.19
N GLY A 67 19.76 13.41 5.76
CA GLY A 67 20.39 14.70 6.01
C GLY A 67 19.47 15.83 5.53
N SER A 68 18.90 16.56 6.48
CA SER A 68 18.09 17.75 6.26
C SER A 68 18.99 18.87 5.73
N MET A 69 18.96 19.12 4.42
CA MET A 69 19.52 20.33 3.82
C MET A 69 18.44 21.41 3.84
N MET A 70 18.16 21.96 5.02
CA MET A 70 17.38 23.19 5.20
C MET A 70 18.28 24.26 5.82
N GLY A 71 18.92 25.05 4.96
CA GLY A 71 19.42 26.37 5.31
C GLY A 71 18.63 27.39 4.49
N ALA A 72 17.56 27.93 5.07
CA ALA A 72 16.85 29.08 4.52
C ALA A 72 17.44 30.33 5.17
N SER A 73 18.39 30.99 4.49
CA SER A 73 18.76 32.37 4.82
C SER A 73 17.99 33.30 3.91
N SER A 74 16.97 33.94 4.46
CA SER A 74 16.32 35.11 3.89
C SER A 74 17.28 36.31 3.99
N VAL A 75 17.95 36.65 2.89
CA VAL A 75 18.64 37.94 2.74
C VAL A 75 17.94 38.72 1.63
N SER A 76 17.25 39.77 2.04
CA SER A 76 16.75 40.83 1.17
C SER A 76 17.92 41.68 0.67
N GLY A 77 18.16 41.69 -0.63
CA GLY A 77 19.14 42.56 -1.25
C GLY A 77 18.99 42.53 -2.77
N TYR A 78 18.43 43.60 -3.32
CA TYR A 78 18.40 43.85 -4.75
C TYR A 78 19.84 43.96 -5.27
N SER A 79 20.15 43.28 -6.38
CA SER A 79 21.13 43.78 -7.34
C SER A 79 20.80 43.22 -8.71
N SER A 80 20.48 44.13 -9.61
CA SER A 80 20.19 43.92 -11.01
C SER A 80 21.50 43.62 -11.73
N ASP A 81 21.69 42.39 -12.20
CA ASP A 81 22.53 42.16 -13.37
C ASP A 81 21.90 41.12 -14.30
N GLY A 82 21.64 41.57 -15.53
CA GLY A 82 20.85 40.93 -16.57
C GLY A 82 21.50 39.71 -17.20
N ARG A 83 21.64 38.63 -16.43
CA ARG A 83 21.73 37.27 -16.97
C ARG A 83 20.43 36.58 -16.61
N SER A 84 19.49 36.58 -17.57
CA SER A 84 18.21 35.89 -17.45
C SER A 84 18.41 34.50 -16.85
N SER A 85 17.98 34.35 -15.60
CA SER A 85 17.89 33.07 -14.92
C SER A 85 16.94 32.18 -15.72
N VAL A 86 17.49 31.33 -16.57
CA VAL A 86 16.77 30.26 -17.30
C VAL A 86 16.23 29.19 -16.31
N CYS A 87 16.37 29.41 -15.01
CA CYS A 87 15.68 28.65 -13.98
C CYS A 87 14.24 29.17 -13.80
N SER A 88 13.44 29.17 -14.86
CA SER A 88 11.99 29.24 -14.71
C SER A 88 11.51 27.85 -14.28
N GLY A 89 11.72 27.52 -13.01
CA GLY A 89 10.85 26.55 -12.34
C GLY A 89 9.47 27.20 -12.21
N SER A 90 8.40 26.41 -12.26
CA SER A 90 7.07 26.95 -12.08
C SER A 90 6.99 27.73 -10.77
N MET A 91 6.33 28.90 -10.76
CA MET A 91 6.04 29.64 -9.52
C MET A 91 5.29 28.73 -8.52
N ASP A 92 4.52 27.77 -9.04
CA ASP A 92 3.73 26.81 -8.25
C ASP A 92 4.60 25.75 -7.57
N ALA A 93 5.83 25.52 -8.06
CA ALA A 93 6.74 24.51 -7.51
C ALA A 93 7.12 24.83 -6.06
N GLU A 94 7.14 26.11 -5.69
CA GLU A 94 7.44 26.55 -4.33
C GLU A 94 6.33 26.21 -3.33
N CYS A 95 5.07 26.22 -3.80
CA CYS A 95 3.90 25.85 -2.99
C CYS A 95 3.93 24.37 -2.58
N TYR A 96 4.58 23.49 -3.36
CA TYR A 96 4.78 22.08 -3.01
C TYR A 96 5.71 21.86 -1.82
N PHE A 97 6.46 22.87 -1.37
CA PHE A 97 7.34 22.78 -0.20
C PHE A 97 6.81 23.56 1.01
N GLY A 98 5.86 24.48 0.81
CA GLY A 98 5.16 25.16 1.90
C GLY A 98 4.12 24.26 2.59
N GLN A 99 4.23 24.08 3.91
CA GLN A 99 3.29 23.24 4.69
C GLN A 99 1.82 23.68 4.59
N LYS A 100 1.55 24.95 4.28
CA LYS A 100 0.21 25.55 4.32
C LYS A 100 -0.64 25.20 3.09
N ASP A 101 -0.04 25.06 1.91
CA ASP A 101 -0.75 24.87 0.63
C ASP A 101 -0.69 23.43 0.08
N ARG A 102 0.17 22.57 0.64
CA ARG A 102 0.28 21.15 0.28
C ARG A 102 -1.05 20.38 0.26
N LYS A 103 -2.01 20.78 1.10
CA LYS A 103 -3.32 20.11 1.19
C LYS A 103 -4.18 20.31 -0.06
N ASN A 104 -3.86 21.23 -0.95
CA ASN A 104 -4.66 21.50 -2.14
C ASN A 104 -3.95 21.11 -3.44
N LEU A 105 -2.71 20.63 -3.36
CA LEU A 105 -1.88 20.34 -4.54
C LEU A 105 -1.95 18.86 -4.97
N MET A 106 -1.68 18.59 -6.25
CA MET A 106 -1.66 17.22 -6.78
C MET A 106 -0.32 16.54 -6.52
N THR A 107 -0.37 15.37 -5.90
CA THR A 107 0.80 14.52 -5.65
C THR A 107 0.66 13.19 -6.39
N MET A 108 1.72 12.40 -6.47
CA MET A 108 1.64 11.04 -7.03
C MET A 108 0.58 10.18 -6.30
N PRO A 109 0.51 10.12 -4.95
CA PRO A 109 -0.58 9.43 -4.25
C PRO A 109 -1.97 9.96 -4.60
N ARG A 110 -2.13 11.29 -4.73
CA ARG A 110 -3.39 11.91 -5.13
C ARG A 110 -3.79 11.58 -6.55
N THR A 111 -2.82 11.35 -7.44
CA THR A 111 -3.08 10.89 -8.80
C THR A 111 -3.71 9.50 -8.77
N LEU A 112 -3.18 8.57 -7.97
CA LEU A 112 -3.82 7.26 -7.75
C LEU A 112 -5.19 7.37 -7.09
N ALA A 113 -5.33 8.27 -6.10
CA ALA A 113 -6.61 8.51 -5.45
C ALA A 113 -7.66 9.04 -6.43
N PHE A 114 -7.28 9.90 -7.37
CA PHE A 114 -8.14 10.39 -8.43
C PHE A 114 -8.54 9.28 -9.40
N CYS A 115 -7.61 8.42 -9.80
CA CYS A 115 -7.94 7.21 -10.57
C CYS A 115 -8.92 6.29 -9.82
N TYR A 116 -8.73 6.11 -8.51
CA TYR A 116 -9.66 5.34 -7.68
C TYR A 116 -11.06 5.97 -7.64
N LEU A 117 -11.17 7.29 -7.47
CA LEU A 117 -12.45 7.99 -7.54
C LEU A 117 -13.14 7.78 -8.89
N ALA A 118 -12.39 7.83 -9.99
CA ALA A 118 -12.92 7.58 -11.32
C ALA A 118 -13.48 6.14 -11.43
N LEU A 119 -12.75 5.12 -10.96
CA LEU A 119 -13.22 3.73 -10.93
C LEU A 119 -14.53 3.56 -10.14
N LEU A 120 -14.63 4.22 -8.98
CA LEU A 120 -15.86 4.24 -8.19
C LEU A 120 -17.02 4.89 -8.94
N TRP A 121 -16.76 6.02 -9.61
CA TRP A 121 -17.76 6.74 -10.39
C TRP A 121 -18.32 5.90 -11.55
N VAL A 122 -17.44 5.21 -12.28
CA VAL A 122 -17.84 4.34 -13.40
C VAL A 122 -18.37 2.97 -12.95
N ARG A 123 -18.26 2.63 -11.65
CA ARG A 123 -18.69 1.35 -11.05
C ARG A 123 -17.96 0.13 -11.63
N GLU A 124 -16.71 0.32 -12.00
CA GLU A 124 -15.85 -0.76 -12.52
C GLU A 124 -15.40 -1.69 -11.40
N ALA A 125 -15.22 -2.98 -11.74
CA ALA A 125 -14.89 -4.04 -10.77
C ALA A 125 -13.42 -4.05 -10.30
N ILE A 126 -12.69 -2.96 -10.53
CA ILE A 126 -11.29 -2.80 -10.13
C ILE A 126 -11.27 -2.09 -8.78
N THR A 127 -10.97 -2.83 -7.71
CA THR A 127 -10.97 -2.26 -6.35
C THR A 127 -9.67 -1.50 -6.05
N LEU A 128 -9.61 -0.79 -4.93
CA LEU A 128 -8.38 -0.10 -4.52
C LEU A 128 -7.22 -1.10 -4.29
N ALA A 129 -7.51 -2.27 -3.73
CA ALA A 129 -6.53 -3.35 -3.63
C ALA A 129 -5.97 -3.77 -5.01
N ASP A 130 -6.83 -3.88 -6.02
CA ASP A 130 -6.40 -4.23 -7.38
C ASP A 130 -5.55 -3.11 -8.01
N LEU A 131 -5.96 -1.85 -7.85
CA LEU A 131 -5.22 -0.68 -8.35
C LEU A 131 -3.80 -0.65 -7.77
N LEU A 132 -3.66 -0.84 -6.46
CA LEU A 132 -2.37 -0.89 -5.78
C LEU A 132 -1.54 -2.10 -6.20
N ARG A 133 -2.17 -3.25 -6.44
CA ARG A 133 -1.49 -4.44 -6.95
C ARG A 133 -0.96 -4.23 -8.38
N LEU A 134 -1.72 -3.55 -9.24
CA LEU A 134 -1.28 -3.18 -10.59
C LEU A 134 -0.08 -2.22 -10.54
N VAL A 135 -0.08 -1.27 -9.61
CA VAL A 135 1.07 -0.39 -9.34
C VAL A 135 2.29 -1.19 -8.86
N SER A 136 2.11 -2.08 -7.88
CA SER A 136 3.17 -2.91 -7.32
C SER A 136 3.81 -3.83 -8.37
N LYS A 137 2.99 -4.41 -9.25
CA LYS A 137 3.45 -5.24 -10.38
C LYS A 137 3.98 -4.44 -11.59
N GLY A 138 3.99 -3.11 -11.52
CA GLY A 138 4.51 -2.24 -12.59
C GLY A 138 3.61 -2.12 -13.83
N HIS A 139 2.35 -2.56 -13.77
CA HIS A 139 1.38 -2.38 -14.85
C HIS A 139 0.88 -0.93 -14.96
N ILE A 140 0.86 -0.22 -13.84
CA ILE A 140 0.55 1.21 -13.79
C ILE A 140 1.85 1.95 -13.48
N PRO A 141 2.30 2.86 -14.37
CA PRO A 141 3.52 3.61 -14.16
C PRO A 141 3.33 4.62 -13.03
N TYR A 142 3.82 4.24 -11.85
CA TYR A 142 3.78 5.07 -10.65
C TYR A 142 5.20 5.34 -10.14
N VAL A 143 5.99 4.29 -9.96
CA VAL A 143 7.41 4.40 -9.62
C VAL A 143 8.17 4.78 -10.89
N ASN A 144 9.01 5.82 -10.79
CA ASN A 144 9.77 6.36 -11.92
C ASN A 144 8.91 6.78 -13.14
N ALA A 145 7.67 7.24 -12.90
CA ALA A 145 6.76 7.64 -13.99
C ALA A 145 7.37 8.69 -14.93
N HIS A 146 8.29 9.53 -14.42
CA HIS A 146 9.00 10.53 -15.20
C HIS A 146 9.85 9.96 -16.34
N ALA A 147 10.24 8.69 -16.27
CA ALA A 147 11.02 8.04 -17.31
C ALA A 147 10.22 7.77 -18.60
N LEU A 148 8.87 7.81 -18.52
CA LEU A 148 7.99 7.57 -19.65
C LEU A 148 7.55 8.86 -20.36
N PHE A 149 7.94 10.02 -19.84
CA PHE A 149 7.54 11.28 -20.43
C PHE A 149 8.27 11.53 -21.76
N PRO A 150 7.61 12.18 -22.73
CA PRO A 150 8.24 12.55 -23.99
C PRO A 150 9.48 13.42 -23.75
N GLU A 151 10.44 13.41 -24.67
CA GLU A 151 11.66 14.22 -24.56
C GLU A 151 11.39 15.73 -24.48
N ASP A 152 10.24 16.18 -24.98
CA ASP A 152 9.81 17.57 -24.94
C ASP A 152 9.28 17.96 -23.54
N MET A 153 8.90 16.98 -22.72
CA MET A 153 8.34 17.18 -21.38
C MET A 153 9.42 16.98 -20.30
N LYS A 154 10.50 17.75 -20.41
CA LYS A 154 11.63 17.72 -19.45
C LYS A 154 11.34 18.57 -18.22
N PHE A 155 11.08 17.90 -17.11
CA PHE A 155 10.97 18.55 -15.81
C PHE A 155 12.35 18.84 -15.22
N PHE A 156 12.52 20.04 -14.68
CA PHE A 156 13.71 20.43 -13.94
C PHE A 156 13.33 21.01 -12.58
N GLY A 157 14.29 21.03 -11.67
CA GLY A 157 14.11 21.78 -10.44
C GLY A 157 13.15 21.11 -9.46
N LYS A 158 12.33 21.96 -8.82
CA LYS A 158 11.34 21.58 -7.82
C LYS A 158 10.17 20.77 -8.40
N ASP A 159 9.76 21.02 -9.65
CA ASP A 159 8.66 20.30 -10.30
C ASP A 159 8.99 18.83 -10.54
N ALA A 160 10.24 18.54 -10.90
CA ALA A 160 10.70 17.17 -11.11
C ALA A 160 10.64 16.33 -9.81
N MET A 161 10.67 16.97 -8.65
CA MET A 161 10.60 16.29 -7.35
C MET A 161 9.21 15.71 -7.05
N ILE A 162 8.14 16.19 -7.71
CA ILE A 162 6.78 15.65 -7.55
C ILE A 162 6.73 14.17 -8.00
N PHE A 163 7.47 13.83 -9.05
CA PHE A 163 7.55 12.49 -9.61
C PHE A 163 8.56 11.58 -8.90
N ARG A 164 9.27 12.09 -7.89
CA ARG A 164 10.17 11.29 -7.07
C ARG A 164 9.36 10.47 -6.06
N VAL A 165 9.04 9.25 -6.45
CA VAL A 165 8.36 8.27 -5.60
C VAL A 165 9.38 7.41 -4.86
N GLU A 166 9.30 7.38 -3.53
CA GLU A 166 10.18 6.56 -2.69
C GLU A 166 9.49 5.29 -2.16
N SER A 167 8.16 5.24 -2.22
CA SER A 167 7.36 4.08 -1.82
C SER A 167 5.99 4.09 -2.51
N ILE A 168 5.40 2.91 -2.62
CA ILE A 168 3.99 2.77 -3.02
C ILE A 168 3.12 3.16 -1.82
N PRO A 169 2.10 4.02 -2.00
CA PRO A 169 1.27 4.47 -0.90
C PRO A 169 0.39 3.33 -0.37
N SER A 170 0.16 3.32 0.94
CA SER A 170 -0.73 2.34 1.55
C SER A 170 -2.19 2.55 1.12
N TYR A 171 -2.98 1.47 1.18
CA TYR A 171 -4.42 1.52 0.97
C TYR A 171 -5.09 2.66 1.75
N SER A 172 -4.74 2.81 3.03
CA SER A 172 -5.30 3.85 3.91
C SER A 172 -4.94 5.26 3.46
N ASN A 173 -3.72 5.47 2.96
CA ASN A 173 -3.29 6.77 2.45
C ASN A 173 -4.07 7.14 1.18
N VAL A 174 -4.16 6.23 0.20
CA VAL A 174 -4.88 6.51 -1.06
C VAL A 174 -6.38 6.71 -0.80
N HIS A 175 -7.00 5.91 0.07
CA HIS A 175 -8.42 6.06 0.42
C HIS A 175 -8.69 7.40 1.12
N ARG A 176 -7.82 7.83 2.05
CA ARG A 176 -7.92 9.13 2.71
C ARG A 176 -7.75 10.29 1.73
N ASP A 177 -6.79 10.18 0.83
CA ASP A 177 -6.56 11.18 -0.21
C ASP A 177 -7.74 11.26 -1.18
N ALA A 178 -8.35 10.12 -1.52
CA ALA A 178 -9.56 10.08 -2.36
C ALA A 178 -10.73 10.79 -1.68
N ALA A 179 -10.96 10.55 -0.38
CA ALA A 179 -12.01 11.22 0.36
C ALA A 179 -11.77 12.74 0.44
N SER A 180 -10.50 13.13 0.61
CA SER A 180 -10.10 14.52 0.66
C SER A 180 -10.24 15.22 -0.70
N LEU A 181 -9.88 14.54 -1.80
CA LEU A 181 -10.05 15.03 -3.16
C LEU A 181 -11.51 15.17 -3.53
N ALA A 182 -12.36 14.18 -3.22
CA ALA A 182 -13.79 14.25 -3.49
C ALA A 182 -14.44 15.47 -2.82
N ALA A 183 -14.03 15.80 -1.59
CA ALA A 183 -14.47 17.00 -0.91
C ALA A 183 -13.89 18.28 -1.52
N LEU A 184 -12.60 18.27 -1.90
CA LEU A 184 -11.91 19.44 -2.47
C LEU A 184 -12.49 19.87 -3.82
N ILE A 185 -12.85 18.90 -4.67
CA ILE A 185 -13.41 19.15 -6.00
C ILE A 185 -14.95 19.14 -6.00
N GLU A 186 -15.55 19.04 -4.81
CA GLU A 186 -17.01 19.07 -4.61
C GLU A 186 -17.76 18.05 -5.49
N LEU A 187 -17.29 16.80 -5.50
CA LEU A 187 -17.95 15.75 -6.28
C LEU A 187 -19.41 15.57 -5.84
N PRO A 188 -20.34 15.40 -6.78
CA PRO A 188 -21.73 15.06 -6.45
C PRO A 188 -21.82 13.62 -5.92
N ALA A 189 -23.03 13.23 -5.50
CA ALA A 189 -23.31 11.85 -5.15
C ALA A 189 -22.92 10.93 -6.32
N PHE A 190 -22.30 9.80 -5.99
CA PHE A 190 -21.91 8.82 -7.01
C PHE A 190 -23.16 8.12 -7.54
N PRO A 191 -23.10 7.57 -8.76
CA PRO A 191 -24.16 6.70 -9.23
C PRO A 191 -24.37 5.52 -8.28
N PRO A 192 -25.62 5.09 -8.04
CA PRO A 192 -25.92 4.05 -7.07
C PRO A 192 -25.33 2.69 -7.48
N VAL A 193 -24.88 1.92 -6.49
CA VAL A 193 -24.36 0.55 -6.68
C VAL A 193 -25.47 -0.46 -6.42
N THR A 194 -26.03 -0.98 -7.51
CA THR A 194 -27.09 -1.98 -7.49
C THR A 194 -26.53 -3.40 -7.29
N PRO A 195 -27.35 -4.39 -6.90
CA PRO A 195 -26.89 -5.76 -6.63
C PRO A 195 -26.22 -6.49 -7.82
N ASP A 196 -26.49 -6.05 -9.06
CA ASP A 196 -25.92 -6.55 -10.31
C ASP A 196 -24.59 -5.88 -10.68
N CYS A 197 -24.24 -4.76 -10.05
CA CYS A 197 -22.93 -4.13 -10.25
C CYS A 197 -21.82 -5.04 -9.73
N LEU A 198 -20.80 -5.32 -10.55
CA LEU A 198 -19.67 -6.17 -10.15
C LEU A 198 -18.92 -5.67 -8.90
N LEU A 199 -18.97 -4.36 -8.64
CA LEU A 199 -18.41 -3.70 -7.47
C LEU A 199 -19.23 -3.94 -6.18
N HIS A 200 -20.47 -4.43 -6.29
CA HIS A 200 -21.33 -4.71 -5.15
C HIS A 200 -20.69 -5.79 -4.25
N PRO A 201 -20.67 -5.62 -2.90
CA PRO A 201 -19.98 -6.54 -2.00
C PRO A 201 -20.40 -8.01 -2.14
N ALA A 202 -21.67 -8.27 -2.48
CA ALA A 202 -22.14 -9.63 -2.72
C ALA A 202 -21.39 -10.30 -3.88
N LEU A 203 -21.21 -9.61 -5.01
CA LEU A 203 -20.51 -10.17 -6.18
C LEU A 203 -19.01 -10.22 -5.95
N LEU A 204 -18.41 -9.19 -5.34
CA LEU A 204 -16.99 -9.22 -4.96
C LEU A 204 -16.65 -10.37 -4.01
N THR A 205 -17.59 -10.78 -3.15
CA THR A 205 -17.39 -11.93 -2.26
C THR A 205 -17.14 -13.22 -3.05
N LEU A 206 -17.77 -13.43 -4.22
CA LEU A 206 -17.48 -14.61 -5.05
C LEU A 206 -16.02 -14.63 -5.49
N ARG A 207 -15.48 -13.48 -5.93
CA ARG A 207 -14.06 -13.33 -6.29
C ARG A 207 -13.16 -13.68 -5.12
N TYR A 208 -13.44 -13.16 -3.92
CA TYR A 208 -12.59 -13.41 -2.75
C TYR A 208 -12.74 -14.82 -2.16
N LEU A 209 -13.91 -15.46 -2.32
CA LEU A 209 -14.06 -16.88 -2.00
C LEU A 209 -13.21 -17.73 -2.95
N MET A 210 -13.21 -17.40 -4.24
CA MET A 210 -12.36 -18.04 -5.24
C MET A 210 -10.87 -17.84 -4.93
N ASP A 211 -10.45 -16.61 -4.66
CA ASP A 211 -9.04 -16.31 -4.38
C ASP A 211 -8.58 -16.95 -3.04
N ALA A 212 -9.44 -17.03 -2.02
CA ALA A 212 -9.14 -17.68 -0.74
C ALA A 212 -9.31 -19.22 -0.71
N ASN A 213 -9.56 -19.85 -1.86
CA ASN A 213 -9.84 -21.29 -1.98
C ASN A 213 -11.02 -21.79 -1.12
N LEU A 214 -12.02 -20.94 -0.90
CA LEU A 214 -13.19 -21.25 -0.09
C LEU A 214 -14.36 -21.75 -0.97
N PRO A 215 -15.32 -22.52 -0.41
CA PRO A 215 -16.46 -23.02 -1.17
C PRO A 215 -17.47 -21.95 -1.57
N ASP A 216 -17.96 -22.01 -2.81
CA ASP A 216 -18.92 -21.03 -3.36
C ASP A 216 -20.25 -21.01 -2.61
N LYS A 217 -20.60 -22.13 -1.95
CA LYS A 217 -21.79 -22.23 -1.09
C LYS A 217 -21.79 -21.21 0.06
N LEU A 218 -20.65 -20.68 0.47
CA LEU A 218 -20.56 -19.58 1.45
C LEU A 218 -21.27 -18.32 0.97
N HIS A 219 -21.32 -18.08 -0.34
CA HIS A 219 -21.92 -16.86 -0.88
C HIS A 219 -23.42 -16.74 -0.54
N ALA A 220 -24.15 -17.86 -0.45
CA ALA A 220 -25.55 -17.83 -0.02
C ALA A 220 -25.69 -17.30 1.42
N LEU A 221 -24.78 -17.69 2.32
CA LEU A 221 -24.73 -17.18 3.69
C LEU A 221 -24.34 -15.71 3.74
N VAL A 222 -23.40 -15.29 2.89
CA VAL A 222 -23.00 -13.88 2.79
C VAL A 222 -24.20 -13.00 2.42
N ARG A 223 -25.03 -13.42 1.44
CA ARG A 223 -26.24 -12.66 1.06
C ARG A 223 -27.21 -12.49 2.23
N GLU A 224 -27.41 -13.54 3.04
CA GLU A 224 -28.23 -13.47 4.26
C GLU A 224 -27.67 -12.47 5.27
N VAL A 225 -26.35 -12.46 5.47
CA VAL A 225 -25.67 -11.50 6.37
C VAL A 225 -25.82 -10.07 5.85
N ILE A 226 -25.67 -9.83 4.54
CA ILE A 226 -25.86 -8.50 3.92
C ILE A 226 -27.29 -7.99 4.17
N GLN A 227 -28.30 -8.84 3.94
CA GLN A 227 -29.71 -8.49 4.16
C GLN A 227 -29.97 -8.15 5.65
N LYS A 228 -29.39 -8.93 6.56
CA LYS A 228 -29.55 -8.70 8.01
C LYS A 228 -28.79 -7.49 8.52
N THR A 229 -27.67 -7.10 7.91
CA THR A 229 -26.88 -5.94 8.36
C THR A 229 -27.30 -4.61 7.72
N SER A 230 -28.18 -4.63 6.72
CA SER A 230 -28.49 -3.47 5.86
C SER A 230 -27.26 -2.89 5.14
N MET A 231 -26.16 -3.65 5.02
CA MET A 231 -24.96 -3.20 4.31
C MET A 231 -25.13 -3.25 2.78
N GLY A 232 -26.23 -3.82 2.29
CA GLY A 232 -26.57 -3.84 0.87
C GLY A 232 -27.52 -2.72 0.45
N THR A 233 -27.79 -1.72 1.30
CA THR A 233 -28.66 -0.60 0.94
C THR A 233 -27.89 0.46 0.18
N ASP A 234 -28.55 1.13 -0.77
CA ASP A 234 -27.95 2.15 -1.64
C ASP A 234 -27.23 3.25 -0.85
N SER A 235 -27.80 3.70 0.28
CA SER A 235 -27.19 4.71 1.16
C SER A 235 -25.91 4.23 1.86
N PHE A 236 -25.72 2.93 2.03
CA PHE A 236 -24.51 2.37 2.63
C PHE A 236 -23.41 2.15 1.59
N LEU A 237 -23.81 1.88 0.36
CA LEU A 237 -22.90 1.55 -0.73
C LEU A 237 -22.50 2.79 -1.53
N THR A 238 -23.34 3.81 -1.62
CA THR A 238 -23.12 4.95 -2.52
C THR A 238 -22.50 6.12 -1.76
N PHE A 239 -21.48 6.75 -2.35
CA PHE A 239 -20.95 8.00 -1.81
C PHE A 239 -21.98 9.11 -1.99
N ASP A 240 -22.37 9.75 -0.89
CA ASP A 240 -23.24 10.92 -0.89
C ASP A 240 -22.59 12.07 -0.08
N PRO A 241 -22.22 13.18 -0.74
CA PRO A 241 -21.59 14.33 -0.09
C PRO A 241 -22.57 15.09 0.83
N THR A 242 -23.88 14.88 0.70
CA THR A 242 -24.90 15.56 1.52
C THR A 242 -25.07 14.94 2.91
N GLU A 243 -24.55 13.72 3.11
CA GLU A 243 -24.58 13.09 4.41
C GLU A 243 -23.82 13.91 5.45
N ARG A 244 -24.26 13.86 6.70
CA ARG A 244 -23.58 14.53 7.83
C ARG A 244 -22.08 14.16 7.92
N LYS A 245 -21.72 12.97 7.46
CA LYS A 245 -20.34 12.48 7.40
C LYS A 245 -20.14 11.68 6.12
N PRO A 246 -19.81 12.34 5.00
CA PRO A 246 -19.56 11.66 3.75
C PRO A 246 -18.44 10.64 3.94
N ARG A 247 -18.66 9.42 3.47
CA ARG A 247 -17.67 8.34 3.55
C ARG A 247 -17.58 7.68 2.19
N LEU A 248 -16.36 7.53 1.70
CA LEU A 248 -16.13 6.68 0.55
C LEU A 248 -16.26 5.21 0.96
N PRO A 249 -17.02 4.41 0.19
CA PRO A 249 -17.15 2.98 0.43
C PRO A 249 -15.80 2.26 0.25
N CYS A 250 -15.65 1.12 0.95
CA CYS A 250 -14.52 0.20 0.82
C CYS A 250 -15.06 -1.20 0.52
N TYR A 251 -15.52 -1.43 -0.71
CA TYR A 251 -16.27 -2.63 -1.05
C TYR A 251 -15.46 -3.93 -0.87
N ASP A 252 -14.14 -3.87 -1.09
CA ASP A 252 -13.22 -4.99 -0.89
C ASP A 252 -13.08 -5.37 0.59
N LEU A 253 -12.84 -4.39 1.47
CA LEU A 253 -12.83 -4.59 2.92
C LEU A 253 -14.18 -5.11 3.44
N GLN A 254 -15.29 -4.58 2.90
CA GLN A 254 -16.63 -5.03 3.25
C GLN A 254 -16.85 -6.50 2.84
N ALA A 255 -16.49 -6.87 1.62
CA ALA A 255 -16.63 -8.24 1.12
C ALA A 255 -15.77 -9.23 1.93
N ALA A 256 -14.51 -8.90 2.20
CA ALA A 256 -13.64 -9.74 3.03
C ALA A 256 -14.19 -9.88 4.46
N ALA A 257 -14.63 -8.79 5.08
CA ALA A 257 -15.23 -8.82 6.42
C ALA A 257 -16.50 -9.68 6.48
N LEU A 258 -17.36 -9.62 5.45
CA LEU A 258 -18.54 -10.47 5.34
C LEU A 258 -18.17 -11.95 5.27
N ILE A 259 -17.13 -12.33 4.50
CA ILE A 259 -16.63 -13.71 4.45
C ILE A 259 -16.12 -14.15 5.82
N VAL A 260 -15.31 -13.32 6.49
CA VAL A 260 -14.77 -13.60 7.83
C VAL A 260 -15.90 -13.84 8.84
N VAL A 261 -16.93 -13.00 8.85
CA VAL A 261 -18.10 -13.20 9.72
C VAL A 261 -18.86 -14.48 9.38
N CYS A 262 -19.02 -14.82 8.10
CA CYS A 262 -19.65 -16.08 7.69
C CYS A 262 -18.85 -17.30 8.16
N MET A 263 -17.52 -17.24 8.07
CA MET A 263 -16.63 -18.29 8.59
C MET A 263 -16.74 -18.41 10.12
N LYS A 264 -16.83 -17.28 10.84
CA LYS A 264 -17.11 -17.28 12.29
C LYS A 264 -18.48 -17.89 12.63
N LEU A 265 -19.53 -17.58 11.86
CA LEU A 265 -20.86 -18.16 12.08
C LEU A 265 -20.84 -19.69 11.94
N LEU A 266 -20.17 -20.20 10.90
CA LEU A 266 -20.11 -21.64 10.62
C LEU A 266 -19.18 -22.42 11.55
N PHE A 267 -17.96 -21.92 11.77
CA PHE A 267 -16.91 -22.67 12.45
C PHE A 267 -16.60 -22.17 13.86
N ARG A 268 -17.20 -21.05 14.27
CA ARG A 268 -16.90 -20.31 15.50
C ARG A 268 -15.53 -19.63 15.48
N LEU A 269 -14.48 -20.29 15.00
CA LEU A 269 -13.11 -19.77 14.97
C LEU A 269 -12.63 -19.32 16.36
N ASP A 270 -12.74 -20.21 17.36
CA ASP A 270 -12.38 -19.96 18.77
C ASP A 270 -11.23 -20.84 19.27
N ASP A 271 -10.39 -21.31 18.36
CA ASP A 271 -9.31 -22.29 18.51
C ASP A 271 -9.75 -23.64 19.09
N ASN A 272 -11.05 -23.93 19.08
CA ASN A 272 -11.62 -25.09 19.75
C ASN A 272 -12.70 -25.78 18.94
N VAL A 273 -13.82 -25.09 18.69
CA VAL A 273 -14.99 -25.68 18.03
C VAL A 273 -14.69 -25.99 16.58
N GLU A 274 -13.94 -25.13 15.90
CA GLU A 274 -13.58 -25.32 14.50
C GLU A 274 -12.78 -26.62 14.29
N TRP A 275 -11.85 -26.94 15.20
CA TRP A 275 -11.02 -28.14 15.11
C TRP A 275 -11.79 -29.40 15.49
N LYS A 276 -12.72 -29.29 16.45
CA LYS A 276 -13.68 -30.38 16.75
C LYS A 276 -14.60 -30.66 15.56
N LEU A 277 -15.07 -29.63 14.86
CA LEU A 277 -15.89 -29.77 13.65
C LEU A 277 -15.07 -30.36 12.50
N ALA A 278 -13.81 -29.94 12.34
CA ALA A 278 -12.90 -30.48 11.33
C ALA A 278 -12.61 -31.98 11.56
N LYS A 279 -12.34 -32.39 12.81
CA LYS A 279 -12.16 -33.81 13.14
C LYS A 279 -13.40 -34.64 12.80
N LYS A 280 -14.59 -34.16 13.17
CA LYS A 280 -15.86 -34.83 12.84
C LYS A 280 -16.12 -34.91 11.33
N SER A 281 -15.74 -33.88 10.56
CA SER A 281 -15.88 -33.94 9.10
C SER A 281 -14.90 -34.94 8.50
N ASP A 282 -13.67 -35.01 8.99
CA ASP A 282 -12.65 -35.93 8.51
C ASP A 282 -13.05 -37.39 8.80
N GLU A 283 -13.57 -37.67 9.99
CA GLU A 283 -14.13 -38.98 10.36
C GLU A 283 -15.25 -39.41 9.41
N LYS A 284 -16.22 -38.51 9.15
CA LYS A 284 -17.33 -38.78 8.21
C LYS A 284 -16.87 -38.98 6.77
N ILE A 285 -15.85 -38.24 6.32
CA ILE A 285 -15.28 -38.40 4.98
C ILE A 285 -14.66 -39.80 4.88
N ASN A 286 -13.87 -40.22 5.87
CA ASN A 286 -13.23 -41.53 5.88
C ASN A 286 -14.26 -42.68 5.96
N GLU A 287 -15.30 -42.55 6.80
CA GLU A 287 -16.40 -43.53 6.88
C GLU A 287 -17.11 -43.71 5.52
N MET A 288 -17.32 -42.62 4.77
CA MET A 288 -17.94 -42.66 3.44
C MET A 288 -17.04 -43.27 2.37
N ASP A 289 -15.72 -43.14 2.51
CA ASP A 289 -14.75 -43.68 1.54
C ASP A 289 -14.51 -45.19 1.73
N HIS A 290 -14.71 -45.73 2.95
CA HIS A 290 -14.56 -47.17 3.23
C HIS A 290 -15.82 -48.02 2.91
N GLY A 291 -16.98 -47.40 2.67
CA GLY A 291 -18.21 -48.10 2.27
C GLY A 291 -18.34 -48.27 0.75
N LYS A 292 -18.29 -49.52 0.23
CA LYS A 292 -18.51 -49.88 -1.19
C LYS A 292 -19.96 -49.61 -1.68
N SER A 293 -20.41 -48.36 -1.73
CA SER A 293 -21.73 -47.99 -2.27
C SER A 293 -21.63 -46.84 -3.28
N LYS A 294 -22.53 -46.81 -4.27
CA LYS A 294 -22.65 -45.81 -5.36
C LYS A 294 -22.74 -44.34 -4.89
N THR A 295 -22.75 -44.08 -3.57
CA THR A 295 -22.66 -42.78 -2.89
C THR A 295 -21.24 -42.26 -2.67
N THR A 296 -20.20 -42.96 -3.14
CA THR A 296 -18.77 -42.56 -3.12
C THR A 296 -18.48 -41.15 -3.67
N LYS A 297 -19.38 -40.57 -4.48
CA LYS A 297 -19.25 -39.18 -4.95
C LYS A 297 -19.52 -38.10 -3.90
N ARG A 298 -20.08 -38.38 -2.71
CA ARG A 298 -20.43 -37.34 -1.71
C ARG A 298 -19.38 -37.12 -0.62
N GLY A 299 -18.64 -38.15 -0.18
CA GLY A 299 -17.58 -38.02 0.85
C GLY A 299 -16.44 -37.12 0.37
N GLY A 300 -15.93 -37.38 -0.83
CA GLY A 300 -14.98 -36.51 -1.54
C GLY A 300 -15.52 -35.12 -1.93
N LYS A 301 -16.77 -34.76 -1.58
CA LYS A 301 -17.33 -33.42 -1.79
C LYS A 301 -17.41 -32.59 -0.52
N MET A 302 -17.19 -33.11 0.68
CA MET A 302 -17.31 -32.31 1.90
C MET A 302 -16.10 -31.36 2.07
N PHE A 303 -16.37 -30.14 2.52
CA PHE A 303 -15.32 -29.19 2.90
C PHE A 303 -14.77 -29.57 4.28
N SER A 304 -13.44 -29.59 4.43
CA SER A 304 -12.76 -29.77 5.71
C SER A 304 -11.90 -28.55 5.97
N LEU A 305 -12.18 -27.83 7.06
CA LEU A 305 -11.43 -26.64 7.44
C LEU A 305 -9.94 -26.96 7.63
N ARG A 306 -9.62 -28.14 8.17
CA ARG A 306 -8.25 -28.61 8.34
C ARG A 306 -7.55 -28.80 6.99
N LYS A 307 -8.19 -29.49 6.04
CA LYS A 307 -7.61 -29.70 4.70
C LYS A 307 -7.42 -28.37 3.98
N TRP A 308 -8.39 -27.46 4.07
CA TRP A 308 -8.28 -26.12 3.51
C TRP A 308 -7.12 -25.33 4.09
N PHE A 309 -6.98 -25.29 5.43
CA PHE A 309 -5.84 -24.63 6.09
C PHE A 309 -4.50 -25.21 5.62
N MET A 310 -4.38 -26.55 5.53
CA MET A 310 -3.16 -27.21 5.08
C MET A 310 -2.80 -26.92 3.61
N VAL A 311 -3.78 -26.59 2.77
CA VAL A 311 -3.56 -26.18 1.37
C VAL A 311 -3.20 -24.70 1.29
N VAL A 312 -3.93 -23.84 1.99
CA VAL A 312 -3.79 -22.38 1.87
C VAL A 312 -2.58 -21.85 2.63
N GLN A 313 -2.22 -22.42 3.78
CA GLN A 313 -1.11 -21.91 4.59
C GLN A 313 0.23 -21.92 3.84
N PRO A 314 0.68 -23.03 3.22
CA PRO A 314 1.94 -23.03 2.47
C PRO A 314 1.90 -22.10 1.25
N ALA A 315 0.75 -21.99 0.58
CA ALA A 315 0.58 -21.06 -0.54
C ALA A 315 0.72 -19.60 -0.10
N LEU A 316 0.08 -19.23 1.02
CA LEU A 316 0.19 -17.90 1.61
C LEU A 316 1.63 -17.56 2.01
N GLU A 317 2.35 -18.49 2.65
CA GLU A 317 3.76 -18.30 3.01
C GLU A 317 4.66 -18.10 1.78
N ARG A 318 4.45 -18.90 0.72
CA ARG A 318 5.16 -18.74 -0.56
C ARG A 318 4.86 -17.39 -1.20
N ALA A 319 3.59 -16.97 -1.22
CA ALA A 319 3.18 -15.69 -1.79
C ALA A 319 3.79 -14.51 -1.02
N ARG A 320 3.80 -14.54 0.32
CA ARG A 320 4.47 -13.53 1.16
C ARG A 320 5.95 -13.44 0.87
N LYS A 321 6.65 -14.58 0.77
CA LYS A 321 8.08 -14.61 0.43
C LYS A 321 8.33 -14.04 -0.97
N LYS A 322 7.49 -14.36 -1.94
CA LYS A 322 7.58 -13.84 -3.31
C LYS A 322 7.39 -12.32 -3.36
N GLU A 323 6.43 -11.78 -2.63
CA GLU A 323 6.20 -10.33 -2.54
C GLU A 323 7.37 -9.60 -1.87
N GLN A 324 7.92 -10.15 -0.77
CA GLN A 324 9.11 -9.61 -0.11
C GLN A 324 10.32 -9.58 -1.06
N GLN A 325 10.55 -10.66 -1.79
CA GLN A 325 11.62 -10.73 -2.80
C GLN A 325 11.39 -9.73 -3.94
N ALA A 326 10.16 -9.62 -4.46
CA ALA A 326 9.82 -8.65 -5.50
C ALA A 326 10.06 -7.20 -5.03
N THR A 327 9.66 -6.88 -3.80
CA THR A 327 9.86 -5.56 -3.19
C THR A 327 11.35 -5.24 -3.00
N ALA A 328 12.13 -6.21 -2.54
CA ALA A 328 13.58 -6.08 -2.38
C ALA A 328 14.32 -5.91 -3.73
N MET A 329 13.80 -6.54 -4.79
CA MET A 329 14.34 -6.46 -6.15
C MET A 329 13.80 -5.26 -6.94
N GLN A 330 12.83 -4.51 -6.41
CA GLN A 330 12.19 -3.42 -7.13
C GLN A 330 13.16 -2.28 -7.42
N GLN A 331 13.19 -1.84 -8.67
CA GLN A 331 14.01 -0.71 -9.09
C GLN A 331 13.35 0.62 -8.70
N TRP A 332 13.66 1.10 -7.50
CA TRP A 332 13.15 2.37 -6.97
C TRP A 332 13.72 3.62 -7.66
N LYS A 333 14.86 3.50 -8.34
CA LYS A 333 15.53 4.63 -9.01
C LYS A 333 15.69 4.35 -10.50
N SER A 334 15.16 5.26 -11.31
CA SER A 334 15.32 5.27 -12.77
C SER A 334 16.79 5.35 -13.18
N GLU A 335 17.07 4.84 -14.39
CA GLU A 335 18.31 5.11 -15.12
C GLU A 335 18.45 6.60 -15.45
N THR A 336 17.34 7.29 -15.68
CA THR A 336 17.28 8.74 -15.87
C THR A 336 17.09 9.44 -14.52
N PRO A 337 18.16 10.02 -13.92
CA PRO A 337 18.05 10.62 -12.60
C PRO A 337 17.29 11.95 -12.67
N ILE A 338 16.46 12.18 -11.66
CA ILE A 338 15.84 13.50 -11.44
C ILE A 338 16.93 14.47 -11.01
N ILE A 339 17.02 15.64 -11.67
CA ILE A 339 17.98 16.70 -11.37
C ILE A 339 17.25 17.82 -10.61
N PRO A 340 17.43 17.94 -9.28
CA PRO A 340 16.71 18.93 -8.47
C PRO A 340 17.20 20.37 -8.71
N SER A 341 18.41 20.53 -9.24
CA SER A 341 18.99 21.83 -9.60
C SER A 341 20.19 21.61 -10.52
N LEU A 342 20.40 22.53 -11.48
CA LEU A 342 21.57 22.50 -12.37
C LEU A 342 22.90 22.56 -11.60
N LYS A 343 22.93 23.26 -10.45
CA LYS A 343 24.11 23.32 -9.56
C LYS A 343 24.53 21.92 -9.08
N HIS A 344 23.56 21.04 -8.84
CA HIS A 344 23.79 19.69 -8.33
C HIS A 344 23.89 18.62 -9.42
N LYS A 345 23.73 18.99 -10.71
CA LYS A 345 23.72 18.05 -11.83
C LYS A 345 24.96 17.15 -11.82
N THR A 346 26.15 17.74 -11.67
CA THR A 346 27.41 17.00 -11.66
C THR A 346 27.49 16.01 -10.49
N VAL A 347 27.02 16.40 -9.31
CA VAL A 347 27.00 15.53 -8.11
C VAL A 347 26.04 14.36 -8.30
N VAL A 348 24.85 14.62 -8.82
CA VAL A 348 23.84 13.58 -9.10
C VAL A 348 24.36 12.56 -10.11
N LEU A 349 24.98 13.03 -11.21
CA LEU A 349 25.56 12.15 -12.23
C LEU A 349 26.78 11.36 -11.71
N LYS A 350 27.64 11.97 -10.87
CA LYS A 350 28.74 11.26 -10.21
C LYS A 350 28.21 10.15 -9.28
N ARG A 351 27.23 10.47 -8.42
CA ARG A 351 26.59 9.48 -7.54
C ARG A 351 25.95 8.35 -8.33
N ARG A 352 25.31 8.66 -9.46
CA ARG A 352 24.71 7.64 -10.35
C ARG A 352 25.77 6.68 -10.90
N ARG A 353 26.88 7.19 -11.42
CA ARG A 353 27.99 6.35 -11.90
C ARG A 353 28.55 5.42 -10.81
N VAL A 354 28.69 5.93 -9.58
CA VAL A 354 29.12 5.12 -8.44
C VAL A 354 28.11 4.02 -8.14
N VAL A 355 26.81 4.33 -8.14
CA VAL A 355 25.74 3.34 -7.93
C VAL A 355 25.76 2.27 -9.02
N GLU A 356 25.91 2.64 -10.29
CA GLU A 356 25.97 1.70 -11.42
C GLU A 356 27.20 0.78 -11.33
N GLN A 357 28.35 1.34 -10.93
CA GLN A 357 29.56 0.56 -10.69
C GLN A 357 29.36 -0.43 -9.55
N LEU A 358 28.77 0.02 -8.42
CA LEU A 358 28.46 -0.87 -7.29
C LEU A 358 27.47 -1.96 -7.66
N GLN A 359 26.40 -1.64 -8.41
CA GLN A 359 25.43 -2.61 -8.90
C GLN A 359 26.09 -3.64 -9.82
N SER A 360 26.97 -3.19 -10.71
CA SER A 360 27.72 -4.07 -11.62
C SER A 360 28.65 -5.01 -10.86
N SER A 361 29.40 -4.48 -9.89
CA SER A 361 30.27 -5.30 -9.01
C SER A 361 29.46 -6.29 -8.19
N PHE A 362 28.32 -5.87 -7.62
CA PHE A 362 27.47 -6.75 -6.84
C PHE A 362 26.86 -7.85 -7.70
N LYS A 363 26.39 -7.53 -8.91
CA LYS A 363 25.86 -8.51 -9.88
C LYS A 363 26.94 -9.52 -10.31
N ALA A 364 28.18 -9.08 -10.48
CA ALA A 364 29.29 -9.98 -10.77
C ALA A 364 29.58 -10.96 -9.61
N LEU A 365 29.39 -10.53 -8.36
CA LEU A 365 29.62 -11.36 -7.16
C LEU A 365 28.43 -12.28 -6.82
N SER A 366 27.20 -11.80 -7.01
CA SER A 366 25.96 -12.50 -6.61
C SER A 366 25.30 -13.30 -7.73
N GLY A 367 25.79 -13.18 -8.97
CA GLY A 367 25.18 -13.76 -10.16
C GLY A 367 24.06 -12.88 -10.73
N SER A 368 23.57 -13.24 -11.92
CA SER A 368 22.42 -12.56 -12.53
C SER A 368 21.14 -12.90 -11.76
N ALA A 369 20.42 -11.88 -11.30
CA ALA A 369 19.06 -12.05 -10.83
C ALA A 369 18.19 -12.70 -11.92
N PRO A 370 17.31 -13.65 -11.57
CA PRO A 370 16.37 -14.20 -12.53
C PRO A 370 15.54 -13.07 -13.12
N GLU A 371 15.49 -13.01 -14.45
CA GLU A 371 14.70 -12.03 -15.18
C GLU A 371 13.22 -12.26 -14.82
N GLN A 372 12.62 -11.33 -14.08
CA GLN A 372 11.21 -11.39 -13.76
C GLN A 372 10.43 -11.11 -15.05
N GLN A 373 9.94 -12.18 -15.68
CA GLN A 373 9.03 -12.05 -16.81
C GLN A 373 7.83 -11.19 -16.41
N ALA A 374 7.47 -10.25 -17.28
CA ALA A 374 6.29 -9.41 -17.10
C ALA A 374 5.04 -10.31 -17.04
N SER A 375 4.55 -10.58 -15.83
CA SER A 375 3.34 -11.37 -15.63
C SER A 375 2.14 -10.61 -16.17
N THR A 376 1.17 -11.27 -16.77
CA THR A 376 -0.09 -10.62 -17.16
C THR A 376 -0.81 -10.01 -15.94
N PRO A 377 -1.46 -8.84 -16.08
CA PRO A 377 -2.20 -8.25 -14.98
C PRO A 377 -3.31 -9.20 -14.51
N SER A 378 -3.42 -9.37 -13.19
CA SER A 378 -4.44 -10.24 -12.58
C SER A 378 -4.91 -9.65 -11.26
N SER A 379 -6.23 -9.72 -11.06
CA SER A 379 -6.91 -9.38 -9.79
C SER A 379 -6.87 -10.53 -8.77
N PHE A 380 -6.46 -11.74 -9.17
CA PHE A 380 -6.29 -12.87 -8.27
C PHE A 380 -4.88 -12.91 -7.69
N THR A 381 -4.80 -13.27 -6.42
CA THR A 381 -3.54 -13.45 -5.69
C THR A 381 -3.00 -14.86 -5.86
N PHE A 382 -3.90 -15.85 -5.85
CA PHE A 382 -3.60 -17.27 -5.91
C PHE A 382 -4.22 -17.92 -7.16
N LEU A 383 -3.58 -18.97 -7.64
CA LEU A 383 -4.07 -19.82 -8.72
C LEU A 383 -4.37 -21.22 -8.18
N TRP A 384 -5.64 -21.61 -8.09
CA TRP A 384 -6.04 -22.92 -7.57
C TRP A 384 -6.48 -23.85 -8.70
N GLY A 385 -6.00 -25.10 -8.69
CA GLY A 385 -6.34 -26.08 -9.71
C GLY A 385 -5.30 -27.17 -9.86
N ASP A 386 -5.40 -27.90 -10.97
CA ASP A 386 -4.52 -29.00 -11.34
C ASP A 386 -3.50 -28.60 -12.43
N GLU A 387 -3.48 -27.31 -12.80
CA GLU A 387 -2.61 -26.77 -13.86
C GLU A 387 -1.18 -26.51 -13.35
N ASP A 388 -0.22 -26.54 -14.27
CA ASP A 388 1.18 -26.22 -13.97
C ASP A 388 1.30 -24.77 -13.48
N GLY A 389 1.90 -24.60 -12.29
CA GLY A 389 2.01 -23.30 -11.63
C GLY A 389 0.87 -22.99 -10.65
N ALA A 390 -0.06 -23.91 -10.42
CA ALA A 390 -1.06 -23.77 -9.37
C ALA A 390 -0.45 -23.78 -7.96
N ASP A 391 -1.01 -22.97 -7.07
CA ASP A 391 -0.66 -22.86 -5.66
C ASP A 391 -1.15 -24.06 -4.83
N GLY A 392 -2.12 -24.80 -5.37
CA GLY A 392 -2.67 -26.02 -4.77
C GLY A 392 -4.00 -26.43 -5.40
N PRO A 393 -4.59 -27.55 -4.95
CA PRO A 393 -5.85 -28.05 -5.51
C PRO A 393 -7.02 -27.11 -5.18
N SER A 394 -7.97 -27.01 -6.10
CA SER A 394 -9.19 -26.22 -5.89
C SER A 394 -10.19 -26.91 -4.95
N LEU A 395 -10.76 -26.11 -4.04
CA LEU A 395 -11.75 -26.53 -3.05
C LEU A 395 -13.13 -25.84 -3.23
N HIS A 396 -13.34 -25.06 -4.30
CA HIS A 396 -14.58 -24.32 -4.55
C HIS A 396 -15.83 -25.19 -4.61
N HIS A 397 -15.69 -26.37 -5.22
CA HIS A 397 -16.77 -27.34 -5.43
C HIS A 397 -17.14 -28.12 -4.15
N ARG A 398 -16.48 -27.85 -3.02
CA ARG A 398 -16.73 -28.55 -1.76
C ARG A 398 -18.01 -28.06 -1.08
N CYS A 399 -18.56 -28.89 -0.21
CA CYS A 399 -19.91 -28.76 0.30
C CYS A 399 -19.91 -28.55 1.82
N LEU A 400 -20.76 -27.63 2.28
CA LEU A 400 -20.90 -27.21 3.68
C LEU A 400 -22.18 -27.75 4.34
N ASP A 401 -22.90 -28.66 3.68
CA ASP A 401 -24.25 -29.08 4.09
C ASP A 401 -24.24 -29.71 5.49
N TYR A 402 -23.14 -30.34 5.92
CA TYR A 402 -23.03 -30.94 7.26
C TYR A 402 -22.99 -29.92 8.41
N LEU A 403 -22.73 -28.64 8.10
CA LEU A 403 -22.74 -27.52 9.05
C LEU A 403 -24.13 -26.88 9.14
N MET A 404 -25.07 -27.31 8.29
CA MET A 404 -26.42 -26.78 8.22
C MET A 404 -27.43 -27.91 8.49
N MET A 405 -28.17 -27.81 9.57
CA MET A 405 -29.26 -28.73 9.90
C MET A 405 -30.58 -28.19 9.36
N ASN A 406 -31.32 -29.01 8.60
CA ASN A 406 -32.70 -28.69 8.23
C ASN A 406 -33.63 -29.14 9.36
N LYS A 407 -34.31 -28.20 10.01
CA LYS A 407 -35.44 -28.49 10.91
C LYS A 407 -36.64 -27.68 10.44
N LYS A 408 -37.76 -28.35 10.17
CA LYS A 408 -39.03 -27.70 9.76
C LYS A 408 -38.87 -26.74 8.56
N ARG A 409 -38.09 -27.13 7.54
CA ARG A 409 -37.76 -26.31 6.34
C ARG A 409 -36.94 -25.04 6.62
N ILE A 410 -36.41 -24.86 7.84
CA ILE A 410 -35.50 -23.77 8.20
C ILE A 410 -34.11 -24.37 8.41
N TRP A 411 -33.11 -23.75 7.79
CA TRP A 411 -31.71 -24.14 7.96
C TRP A 411 -31.13 -23.47 9.20
N HIS A 412 -30.57 -24.28 10.09
CA HIS A 412 -29.88 -23.81 11.29
C HIS A 412 -28.42 -24.21 11.22
N PHE A 413 -27.52 -23.33 11.67
CA PHE A 413 -26.14 -23.73 11.87
C PHE A 413 -26.03 -24.78 12.99
N VAL A 414 -25.13 -25.74 12.80
CA VAL A 414 -24.74 -26.66 13.87
C VAL A 414 -24.17 -25.88 15.05
N ASN A 415 -23.42 -24.81 14.76
CA ASN A 415 -22.96 -23.88 15.78
C ASN A 415 -24.09 -22.91 16.18
N ARG A 416 -24.39 -22.85 17.48
CA ARG A 416 -25.41 -21.94 18.05
C ARG A 416 -24.81 -20.77 18.82
N LYS A 417 -23.49 -20.75 19.03
CA LYS A 417 -22.80 -19.71 19.80
C LYS A 417 -21.92 -18.88 18.89
N TYR A 418 -21.91 -17.58 19.11
CA TYR A 418 -21.04 -16.63 18.42
C TYR A 418 -20.22 -15.87 19.45
N TRP A 419 -18.95 -15.60 19.15
CA TRP A 419 -18.13 -14.68 19.94
C TRP A 419 -17.84 -13.45 19.10
N HIS A 420 -17.86 -12.28 19.74
CA HIS A 420 -17.48 -11.00 19.16
C HIS A 420 -16.47 -10.33 20.10
N THR A 421 -15.68 -9.40 19.58
CA THR A 421 -14.84 -8.55 20.44
C THR A 421 -15.72 -7.57 21.20
N ASP A 422 -15.21 -7.01 22.30
CA ASP A 422 -15.95 -6.03 23.10
C ASP A 422 -16.33 -4.83 22.22
N LEU A 423 -17.62 -4.69 21.89
CA LEU A 423 -18.14 -3.68 20.96
C LEU A 423 -18.25 -2.29 21.59
N ARG A 424 -17.34 -1.96 22.52
CA ARG A 424 -17.37 -0.71 23.27
C ARG A 424 -17.19 0.46 22.32
N ARG A 425 -18.03 1.49 22.52
CA ARG A 425 -17.90 2.73 21.76
C ARG A 425 -16.72 3.50 22.30
N CYS A 426 -15.75 3.72 21.45
CA CYS A 426 -14.57 4.50 21.73
C CYS A 426 -14.84 6.01 21.52
N HIS A 427 -14.26 6.87 22.36
CA HIS A 427 -14.40 8.32 22.21
C HIS A 427 -13.59 8.83 21.02
N LYS A 428 -14.26 9.52 20.09
CA LYS A 428 -13.72 9.93 18.77
C LYS A 428 -12.41 10.73 18.79
N ARG A 429 -12.07 11.41 19.88
CA ARG A 429 -10.84 12.24 19.99
C ARG A 429 -9.67 11.50 20.63
N GLN A 430 -9.92 10.33 21.23
CA GLN A 430 -8.94 9.53 21.97
C GLN A 430 -8.85 8.11 21.42
N CYS A 431 -9.57 7.84 20.32
CA CYS A 431 -9.60 6.52 19.72
C CYS A 431 -8.37 6.29 18.85
N GLY A 432 -7.55 5.32 19.25
CA GLY A 432 -6.41 4.85 18.47
C GLY A 432 -6.71 3.53 17.80
N ASP A 433 -5.66 2.92 17.26
CA ASP A 433 -5.70 1.51 16.89
C ASP A 433 -5.64 0.65 18.16
N HIS A 434 -6.75 -0.03 18.46
CA HIS A 434 -6.85 -0.94 19.61
C HIS A 434 -6.47 -2.38 19.24
N PHE A 435 -6.23 -2.66 17.96
CA PHE A 435 -5.98 -4.01 17.51
C PHE A 435 -4.70 -4.58 18.11
N GLY A 436 -3.60 -3.82 18.19
CA GLY A 436 -2.34 -4.31 18.74
C GLY A 436 -2.41 -4.84 20.18
N GLU A 437 -3.22 -4.19 21.04
CA GLU A 437 -3.45 -4.65 22.42
C GLU A 437 -4.41 -5.84 22.48
N LEU A 438 -5.38 -5.88 21.56
CA LEU A 438 -6.41 -6.90 21.50
C LEU A 438 -5.91 -8.19 20.84
N GLU A 439 -5.05 -8.09 19.84
CA GLU A 439 -4.58 -9.17 18.99
C GLU A 439 -4.10 -10.39 19.79
N PRO A 440 -3.27 -10.25 20.84
CA PRO A 440 -2.81 -11.40 21.63
C PRO A 440 -3.92 -12.21 22.29
N THR A 441 -5.08 -11.59 22.54
CA THR A 441 -6.25 -12.24 23.19
C THR A 441 -7.19 -12.92 22.20
N LEU A 442 -7.04 -12.65 20.89
CA LEU A 442 -7.91 -13.19 19.85
C LEU A 442 -7.58 -14.66 19.54
N PRO A 443 -8.55 -15.45 19.03
CA PRO A 443 -8.27 -16.79 18.53
C PRO A 443 -7.28 -16.77 17.36
N ARG A 444 -6.30 -17.68 17.37
CA ARG A 444 -5.24 -17.78 16.35
C ARG A 444 -5.79 -18.10 14.97
N MET A 445 -6.81 -18.96 14.87
CA MET A 445 -7.44 -19.26 13.58
C MET A 445 -8.15 -18.03 13.00
N TYR A 446 -8.72 -17.18 13.85
CA TYR A 446 -9.32 -15.92 13.43
C TYR A 446 -8.26 -14.91 12.98
N VAL A 447 -7.19 -14.71 13.76
CA VAL A 447 -6.07 -13.83 13.38
C VAL A 447 -5.43 -14.29 12.08
N TRP A 448 -5.25 -15.60 11.92
CA TRP A 448 -4.75 -16.18 10.68
C TRP A 448 -5.66 -15.86 9.48
N LEU A 449 -6.98 -16.00 9.66
CA LEU A 449 -7.94 -15.68 8.60
C LEU A 449 -7.95 -14.19 8.25
N LEU A 450 -7.80 -13.31 9.24
CA LEU A 450 -7.57 -11.88 8.99
C LEU A 450 -6.31 -11.70 8.15
N GLY A 451 -5.18 -12.28 8.56
CA GLY A 451 -3.90 -12.17 7.86
C GLY A 451 -3.90 -12.72 6.43
N LEU A 452 -4.77 -13.68 6.10
CA LEU A 452 -4.99 -14.14 4.72
C LEU A 452 -5.66 -13.05 3.87
N PHE A 453 -6.80 -12.52 4.32
CA PHE A 453 -7.53 -11.51 3.57
C PHE A 453 -6.80 -10.16 3.56
N SER A 454 -6.14 -9.80 4.64
CA SER A 454 -5.29 -8.61 4.73
C SER A 454 -4.17 -8.65 3.70
N PHE A 455 -3.53 -9.82 3.54
CA PHE A 455 -2.53 -10.04 2.51
C PHE A 455 -3.11 -9.90 1.10
N MET A 456 -4.23 -10.56 0.82
CA MET A 456 -4.91 -10.47 -0.49
C MET A 456 -5.28 -9.03 -0.86
N LEU A 457 -5.66 -8.21 0.12
CA LEU A 457 -6.10 -6.82 -0.07
C LEU A 457 -4.98 -5.78 0.06
N GLY A 458 -3.79 -6.15 0.58
CA GLY A 458 -2.73 -5.19 0.88
C GLY A 458 -3.10 -4.18 1.98
N VAL A 459 -3.82 -4.64 3.01
CA VAL A 459 -4.29 -3.81 4.14
C VAL A 459 -3.76 -4.35 5.47
N GLU A 460 -3.74 -3.50 6.49
CA GLU A 460 -3.40 -3.89 7.86
C GLU A 460 -4.53 -4.73 8.50
N ASP A 461 -4.16 -5.73 9.31
CA ASP A 461 -5.10 -6.59 10.04
C ASP A 461 -6.07 -5.80 10.91
N ALA A 462 -5.59 -4.72 11.54
CA ALA A 462 -6.41 -3.80 12.33
C ALA A 462 -7.58 -3.22 11.53
N LYS A 463 -7.34 -2.86 10.26
CA LYS A 463 -8.35 -2.27 9.38
C LYS A 463 -9.41 -3.29 8.98
N LEU A 464 -8.98 -4.50 8.64
CA LEU A 464 -9.91 -5.59 8.33
C LEU A 464 -10.71 -6.01 9.58
N HIS A 465 -10.06 -6.10 10.75
CA HIS A 465 -10.74 -6.35 12.02
C HIS A 465 -11.81 -5.29 12.30
N GLY A 466 -11.50 -4.01 12.09
CA GLY A 466 -12.47 -2.92 12.22
C GLY A 466 -13.68 -3.08 11.29
N ALA A 467 -13.48 -3.57 10.07
CA ALA A 467 -14.58 -3.88 9.14
C ALA A 467 -15.41 -5.08 9.62
N VAL A 468 -14.78 -6.13 10.15
CA VAL A 468 -15.48 -7.28 10.77
C VAL A 468 -16.37 -6.82 11.92
N VAL A 469 -15.85 -5.97 12.80
CA VAL A 469 -16.60 -5.40 13.92
C VAL A 469 -17.82 -4.60 13.45
N GLN A 470 -17.72 -3.86 12.33
CA GLN A 470 -18.87 -3.14 11.76
C GLN A 470 -19.98 -4.09 11.29
N VAL A 471 -19.62 -5.20 10.65
CA VAL A 471 -20.59 -6.24 10.23
C VAL A 471 -21.26 -6.86 11.46
N GLU A 472 -20.48 -7.20 12.49
CA GLU A 472 -20.99 -7.76 13.75
C GLU A 472 -21.95 -6.82 14.46
N GLN A 473 -21.61 -5.53 14.55
CA GLN A 473 -22.50 -4.51 15.11
C GLN A 473 -23.82 -4.43 14.33
N GLY A 474 -23.78 -4.53 13.00
CA GLY A 474 -24.98 -4.58 12.16
C GLY A 474 -25.90 -5.76 12.48
N LEU A 475 -25.33 -6.95 12.68
CA LEU A 475 -26.08 -8.16 13.02
C LEU A 475 -26.73 -8.04 14.41
N LEU A 476 -26.01 -7.49 15.39
CA LEU A 476 -26.48 -7.39 16.78
C LEU A 476 -27.48 -6.25 16.99
N ARG A 477 -27.36 -5.13 16.26
CA ARG A 477 -28.27 -3.98 16.40
C ARG A 477 -29.71 -4.34 16.02
N LYS A 478 -29.91 -5.20 15.02
CA LYS A 478 -31.27 -5.65 14.63
C LYS A 478 -31.88 -6.65 15.61
N THR A 479 -31.08 -7.38 16.40
CA THR A 479 -31.62 -8.28 17.44
C THR A 479 -32.12 -7.56 18.70
N GLY A 480 -31.85 -6.25 18.84
CA GLY A 480 -32.31 -5.42 19.95
C GLY A 480 -33.71 -4.82 19.79
N HIS A 481 -34.28 -4.79 18.57
CA HIS A 481 -35.69 -4.46 18.36
C HIS A 481 -36.51 -5.75 18.46
N LYS A 482 -36.79 -6.19 19.70
CA LYS A 482 -38.07 -6.85 19.93
C LYS A 482 -39.12 -5.75 19.87
N GLU A 483 -40.08 -5.90 18.96
CA GLU A 483 -41.33 -5.16 18.96
C GLU A 483 -41.90 -5.20 20.38
N THR A 484 -41.85 -4.06 21.08
CA THR A 484 -42.82 -3.77 22.13
C THR A 484 -44.15 -3.55 21.42
N PRO A 485 -45.20 -4.35 21.67
CA PRO A 485 -46.53 -3.97 21.23
C PRO A 485 -46.92 -2.76 22.07
N GLU A 486 -46.88 -1.57 21.46
CA GLU A 486 -47.50 -0.39 22.03
C GLU A 486 -49.01 -0.63 22.05
N ASN A 487 -49.50 -0.78 23.28
CA ASN A 487 -50.76 -0.30 23.83
C ASN A 487 -52.04 -0.48 22.98
N LEU A 488 -52.88 -1.35 23.55
CA LEU A 488 -54.33 -1.23 23.59
C LEU A 488 -54.75 0.24 23.85
N ASP A 489 -55.46 0.80 22.88
CA ASP A 489 -56.60 1.68 23.14
C ASP A 489 -57.84 0.96 22.58
N GLU A 490 -58.91 1.04 23.38
CA GLU A 490 -60.22 0.32 23.35
C GLU A 490 -60.28 -1.09 23.95
#